data_AF-A0A1F2X2I0-F1
#
_entry.id   AF-A0A1F2X2I0-F1
#
_cell.length_a   1.000
_cell.length_b   1.000
_cell.length_c   1.000
_cell.angle_alpha   90.00
_cell.angle_beta   90.00
_cell.angle_gamma   90.00
#
_symmetry.space_group_name_H-M   'P 1'
#
loop_
_entity.id
_entity.type
_entity.pdbx_description
1 polymer ?
#
loop_
_entity_poly.entity_id
_entity_poly.type
_entity_poly.pdbx_seq_one_letter_code
_entity_poly.pdbx_strand_id
1 'polypeptide(L)'
;MTQVASFKKSDREAHRRTILSMLETTPATVGRPPGHSEAAEPIPDIDFDWRPHPLERVVAARRTYRWPIVVGAVLAGVALLAGARYGLAVPAQQATVRQDEYRVGIDDFAAALDRLDGAPTVADPAAAADFAAATQTLRALAETPLPWALPLVPLGPDLAPVRAKLLEVTDGAVALSASASHAAGYRDAADHILSLPPLPFSAGPELIDPAAKALANMQAVSTTARAALDDDPAYEPYRTRVTAALAALPDWIDRYLLALRRGNTQLATELVAELERQRALAEADLAAVFAEVDIDAESAIAALRVGVDAVRILNG
;
A
#
# COMPACT_ATOMS: atom_id res chain seq x y z
N MET A 1 9.54 30.08 8.81
CA MET A 1 8.83 29.96 7.52
C MET A 1 8.63 31.35 6.88
N THR A 2 9.72 32.02 6.48
CA THR A 2 9.64 33.43 6.01
C THR A 2 10.70 33.74 4.95
N GLN A 3 10.88 32.86 3.96
CA GLN A 3 11.83 33.08 2.86
C GLN A 3 11.27 32.83 1.45
N VAL A 4 10.08 32.24 1.31
CA VAL A 4 9.49 31.92 -0.02
C VAL A 4 8.70 33.10 -0.60
N ALA A 5 8.38 34.11 0.21
CA ALA A 5 7.56 35.25 -0.20
C ALA A 5 8.34 36.37 -0.93
N SER A 6 9.68 36.46 -0.81
CA SER A 6 10.45 37.55 -1.44
C SER A 6 10.77 37.30 -2.91
N PHE A 7 10.95 36.05 -3.34
CA PHE A 7 11.28 35.71 -4.73
C PHE A 7 10.15 36.01 -5.72
N LYS A 8 8.89 35.88 -5.33
CA LYS A 8 7.75 36.17 -6.22
C LYS A 8 7.52 37.68 -6.46
N LYS A 9 8.16 38.55 -5.67
CA LYS A 9 7.98 40.01 -5.77
C LYS A 9 8.98 40.65 -6.74
N SER A 10 10.23 40.15 -6.82
CA SER A 10 11.23 40.68 -7.76
C SER A 10 10.93 40.37 -9.22
N ASP A 11 10.37 39.18 -9.52
CA ASP A 11 10.04 38.80 -10.90
C ASP A 11 8.89 39.62 -11.50
N ARG A 12 7.96 40.09 -10.66
CA ARG A 12 6.85 40.96 -11.10
C ARG A 12 7.30 42.39 -11.40
N GLU A 13 8.35 42.88 -10.75
CA GLU A 13 8.92 44.21 -11.03
C GLU A 13 9.79 44.21 -12.30
N ALA A 14 10.51 43.11 -12.58
CA ALA A 14 11.27 42.95 -13.83
C ALA A 14 10.36 42.91 -15.07
N HIS A 15 9.19 42.26 -14.97
CA HIS A 15 8.24 42.19 -16.08
C HIS A 15 7.55 43.55 -16.37
N ARG A 16 7.31 44.37 -15.33
CA ARG A 16 6.74 45.72 -15.50
C ARG A 16 7.70 46.71 -16.16
N ARG A 17 9.01 46.63 -15.88
CA ARG A 17 10.00 47.51 -16.55
C ARG A 17 10.15 47.22 -18.04
N THR A 18 10.00 45.96 -18.43
CA THR A 18 10.13 45.55 -19.84
C THR A 18 8.98 46.10 -20.70
N ILE A 19 7.75 46.10 -20.18
CA ILE A 19 6.55 46.58 -20.90
C ILE A 19 6.57 48.11 -21.08
N LEU A 20 7.07 48.86 -20.10
CA LEU A 20 7.16 50.32 -20.21
C LEU A 20 8.25 50.79 -21.17
N SER A 21 9.31 50.00 -21.38
CA SER A 21 10.38 50.34 -22.35
C SER A 21 9.98 50.18 -23.82
N MET A 22 8.89 49.47 -24.12
CA MET A 22 8.40 49.28 -25.50
C MET A 22 7.44 50.37 -25.97
N LEU A 23 7.01 51.28 -25.10
CA LEU A 23 6.02 52.33 -25.43
C LEU A 23 6.62 53.71 -25.77
N GLU A 24 7.95 53.87 -25.71
CA GLU A 24 8.61 55.18 -25.91
C GLU A 24 9.27 55.38 -27.28
N THR A 25 9.14 54.48 -28.25
CA THR A 25 9.81 54.62 -29.55
C THR A 25 8.85 54.61 -30.74
N THR A 26 8.16 55.73 -30.99
CA THR A 26 7.85 56.12 -32.38
C THR A 26 7.62 57.63 -32.49
N PRO A 27 8.48 58.39 -33.18
CA PRO A 27 8.24 59.80 -33.45
C PRO A 27 7.29 59.97 -34.64
N ALA A 28 6.40 60.97 -34.50
CA ALA A 28 5.54 61.48 -35.55
C ALA A 28 6.34 62.17 -36.67
N THR A 29 5.91 62.06 -37.94
CA THR A 29 6.14 63.13 -38.92
C THR A 29 5.10 63.13 -40.05
N VAL A 30 4.55 64.32 -40.24
CA VAL A 30 3.59 64.81 -41.23
C VAL A 30 4.22 64.91 -42.63
N GLY A 31 3.45 64.70 -43.70
CA GLY A 31 3.87 65.06 -45.07
C GLY A 31 2.75 65.04 -46.11
N ARG A 32 2.38 66.22 -46.63
CA ARG A 32 1.61 66.52 -47.87
C ARG A 32 2.12 67.89 -48.37
N PRO A 33 1.88 68.34 -49.63
CA PRO A 33 1.92 67.74 -50.98
C PRO A 33 2.96 68.55 -51.86
N PRO A 34 2.99 68.66 -53.23
CA PRO A 34 1.94 68.91 -54.28
C PRO A 34 2.06 67.92 -55.49
N GLY A 35 1.32 67.89 -56.61
CA GLY A 35 0.30 68.69 -57.30
C GLY A 35 0.21 68.21 -58.78
N HIS A 36 -0.80 68.65 -59.54
CA HIS A 36 -1.16 68.40 -60.97
C HIS A 36 -2.27 67.34 -61.18
N SER A 37 -3.55 67.72 -61.36
CA SER A 37 -4.25 68.38 -62.49
C SER A 37 -4.66 67.41 -63.61
N GLU A 38 -5.91 66.98 -63.61
CA GLU A 38 -6.77 67.01 -64.81
C GLU A 38 -8.23 66.68 -64.46
N ALA A 39 -9.13 67.28 -65.24
CA ALA A 39 -10.56 67.35 -65.03
C ALA A 39 -11.28 66.04 -65.37
N ALA A 40 -12.35 65.72 -64.63
CA ALA A 40 -13.68 65.42 -65.18
C ALA A 40 -14.65 64.93 -64.09
N GLU A 41 -15.92 65.27 -64.32
CA GLU A 41 -17.16 64.93 -63.62
C GLU A 41 -17.56 65.80 -62.40
N PRO A 42 -18.72 66.49 -62.48
CA PRO A 42 -19.30 67.15 -61.30
C PRO A 42 -19.74 66.07 -60.32
N ILE A 43 -19.03 66.00 -59.21
CA ILE A 43 -19.47 65.34 -57.98
C ILE A 43 -20.87 65.92 -57.67
N PRO A 44 -21.92 65.10 -57.50
CA PRO A 44 -23.21 65.63 -57.10
C PRO A 44 -23.02 66.40 -55.80
N ASP A 45 -23.59 67.62 -55.71
CA ASP A 45 -23.70 68.38 -54.47
C ASP A 45 -24.37 67.49 -53.42
N ILE A 46 -23.57 66.76 -52.66
CA ILE A 46 -23.98 66.18 -51.40
C ILE A 46 -23.94 67.36 -50.47
N ASP A 47 -25.09 68.01 -50.27
CA ASP A 47 -25.35 68.88 -49.14
C ASP A 47 -24.91 68.12 -47.88
N PHE A 48 -23.68 68.38 -47.42
CA PHE A 48 -23.16 67.86 -46.18
C PHE A 48 -23.79 68.70 -45.08
N ASP A 49 -25.03 68.35 -44.74
CA ASP A 49 -25.77 68.92 -43.62
C ASP A 49 -24.98 68.59 -42.34
N TRP A 50 -24.15 69.53 -41.90
CA TRP A 50 -23.30 69.45 -40.70
C TRP A 50 -24.11 69.44 -39.40
N ARG A 51 -25.44 69.49 -39.50
CA ARG A 51 -26.34 69.25 -38.37
C ARG A 51 -26.06 67.85 -37.85
N PRO A 52 -26.01 67.64 -36.53
CA PRO A 52 -25.81 66.32 -35.98
C PRO A 52 -27.00 65.46 -36.42
N HIS A 53 -26.83 64.69 -37.49
CA HIS A 53 -27.71 63.57 -37.74
C HIS A 53 -27.54 62.68 -36.52
N PRO A 54 -28.59 62.51 -35.71
CA PRO A 54 -28.48 61.57 -34.62
C PRO A 54 -28.12 60.23 -35.26
N LEU A 55 -27.08 59.57 -34.74
CA LEU A 55 -26.75 58.17 -35.03
C LEU A 55 -27.88 57.22 -34.55
N GLU A 56 -29.13 57.66 -34.61
CA GLU A 56 -30.30 56.96 -34.14
C GLU A 56 -30.78 55.91 -35.14
N ARG A 57 -30.24 55.82 -36.36
CA ARG A 57 -30.60 54.74 -37.30
C ARG A 57 -29.74 53.48 -37.26
N VAL A 58 -28.69 53.44 -36.44
CA VAL A 58 -28.10 52.16 -35.99
C VAL A 58 -28.56 51.80 -34.56
N VAL A 59 -29.20 52.75 -33.86
CA VAL A 59 -29.65 52.58 -32.47
C VAL A 59 -31.19 52.45 -32.33
N ALA A 60 -31.96 52.64 -33.39
CA ALA A 60 -33.39 52.31 -33.45
C ALA A 60 -33.67 50.89 -33.99
N ALA A 61 -32.69 49.98 -33.98
CA ALA A 61 -33.03 48.56 -33.90
C ALA A 61 -33.62 48.35 -32.51
N ARG A 62 -34.92 47.99 -32.43
CA ARG A 62 -35.59 47.50 -31.21
C ARG A 62 -34.54 46.91 -30.27
N ARG A 63 -34.32 47.50 -29.09
CA ARG A 63 -33.44 46.98 -28.01
C ARG A 63 -33.83 45.54 -27.73
N THR A 64 -33.34 44.63 -28.55
CA THR A 64 -33.42 43.21 -28.36
C THR A 64 -32.21 42.97 -27.49
N TYR A 65 -32.46 42.88 -26.18
CA TYR A 65 -31.52 42.45 -25.14
C TYR A 65 -31.05 41.00 -25.43
N ARG A 66 -30.44 40.78 -26.60
CA ARG A 66 -29.98 39.49 -27.11
C ARG A 66 -28.51 39.27 -26.79
N TRP A 67 -27.76 40.31 -26.49
CA TRP A 67 -26.37 40.21 -26.03
C TRP A 67 -26.17 39.32 -24.79
N PRO A 68 -26.95 39.45 -23.69
CA PRO A 68 -26.82 38.52 -22.57
C PRO A 68 -27.23 37.09 -22.92
N ILE A 69 -28.15 36.92 -23.89
CA ILE A 69 -28.56 35.59 -24.40
C ILE A 69 -27.42 34.97 -25.22
N VAL A 70 -26.75 35.74 -26.08
CA VAL A 70 -25.61 35.27 -26.88
C VAL A 70 -24.42 34.96 -25.98
N VAL A 71 -24.08 35.83 -25.03
CA VAL A 71 -23.00 35.59 -24.06
C VAL A 71 -23.34 34.39 -23.16
N GLY A 72 -24.59 34.28 -22.70
CA GLY A 72 -25.06 33.14 -21.94
C GLY A 72 -25.01 31.83 -22.73
N ALA A 73 -25.38 31.85 -24.01
CA ALA A 73 -25.30 30.69 -24.90
C ALA A 73 -23.85 30.27 -25.19
N VAL A 74 -22.95 31.25 -25.38
CA VAL A 74 -21.51 30.97 -25.54
C VAL A 74 -20.92 30.40 -24.25
N LEU A 75 -21.23 30.97 -23.08
CA LEU A 75 -20.77 30.45 -21.78
C LEU A 75 -21.34 29.05 -21.51
N ALA A 76 -22.62 28.81 -21.81
CA ALA A 76 -23.23 27.49 -21.68
C ALA A 76 -22.59 26.48 -22.66
N GLY A 77 -22.28 26.89 -23.89
CA GLY A 77 -21.58 26.07 -24.88
C GLY A 77 -20.15 25.73 -24.46
N VAL A 78 -19.40 26.71 -23.93
CA VAL A 78 -18.06 26.50 -23.39
C VAL A 78 -18.10 25.61 -22.14
N ALA A 79 -19.07 25.80 -21.24
CA ALA A 79 -19.25 24.96 -20.07
C ALA A 79 -19.62 23.51 -20.45
N LEU A 80 -20.47 23.33 -21.46
CA LEU A 80 -20.80 22.01 -22.02
C LEU A 80 -19.58 21.35 -22.67
N LEU A 81 -18.79 22.09 -23.45
CA LEU A 81 -17.57 21.57 -24.07
C LEU A 81 -16.50 21.23 -23.03
N ALA A 82 -16.34 22.07 -22.01
CA ALA A 82 -15.43 21.82 -20.91
C ALA A 82 -15.87 20.61 -20.08
N GLY A 83 -17.17 20.51 -19.76
CA GLY A 83 -17.76 19.36 -19.07
C GLY A 83 -17.67 18.07 -19.87
N ALA A 84 -17.91 18.12 -21.18
CA ALA A 84 -17.74 16.98 -22.08
C ALA A 84 -16.27 16.55 -22.17
N ARG A 85 -15.34 17.49 -22.34
CA ARG A 85 -13.91 17.19 -22.35
C ARG A 85 -13.44 16.61 -21.02
N TYR A 86 -13.93 17.14 -19.90
CA TYR A 86 -13.63 16.62 -18.56
C TYR A 86 -14.19 15.20 -18.37
N GLY A 87 -15.46 14.98 -18.73
CA GLY A 87 -16.08 13.65 -18.68
C GLY A 87 -15.45 12.61 -19.61
N LEU A 88 -14.80 13.05 -20.70
CA LEU A 88 -14.09 12.18 -21.63
C LEU A 88 -12.65 11.86 -21.19
N ALA A 89 -11.95 12.79 -20.55
CA ALA A 89 -10.53 12.65 -20.23
C ALA A 89 -10.26 12.05 -18.84
N VAL A 90 -11.14 12.32 -17.86
CA VAL A 90 -10.95 11.88 -16.47
C VAL A 90 -10.93 10.35 -16.30
N PRO A 91 -11.82 9.56 -16.94
CA PRO A 91 -11.80 8.12 -16.76
C PRO A 91 -10.51 7.46 -17.26
N ALA A 92 -9.99 7.90 -18.41
CA ALA A 92 -8.72 7.39 -18.96
C ALA A 92 -7.51 7.76 -18.09
N GLN A 93 -7.50 8.98 -17.52
CA GLN A 93 -6.47 9.39 -16.55
C GLN A 93 -6.53 8.54 -15.28
N GLN A 94 -7.73 8.30 -14.75
CA GLN A 94 -7.92 7.44 -13.58
C GLN A 94 -7.50 6.00 -13.84
N ALA A 95 -7.79 5.45 -15.02
CA ALA A 95 -7.34 4.11 -15.40
C ALA A 95 -5.81 4.02 -15.52
N THR A 96 -5.16 5.06 -16.06
CA THR A 96 -3.68 5.10 -16.14
C THR A 96 -3.05 5.17 -14.74
N VAL A 97 -3.55 6.06 -13.88
CA VAL A 97 -3.10 6.13 -12.47
C VAL A 97 -3.29 4.78 -11.79
N ARG A 98 -4.42 4.11 -12.05
CA ARG A 98 -4.69 2.80 -11.45
C ARG A 98 -3.77 1.70 -11.95
N GLN A 99 -3.42 1.73 -13.23
CA GLN A 99 -2.44 0.82 -13.83
C GLN A 99 -1.05 0.98 -13.18
N ASP A 100 -0.63 2.23 -12.94
CA ASP A 100 0.62 2.54 -12.26
C ASP A 100 0.60 2.08 -10.79
N GLU A 101 -0.51 2.30 -10.08
CA GLU A 101 -0.70 1.79 -8.72
C GLU A 101 -0.62 0.25 -8.69
N TYR A 102 -1.24 -0.45 -9.65
CA TYR A 102 -1.10 -1.90 -9.79
C TYR A 102 0.34 -2.31 -10.00
N ARG A 103 1.09 -1.62 -10.88
CA ARG A 103 2.51 -1.95 -11.12
C ARG A 103 3.33 -1.84 -9.83
N VAL A 104 3.19 -0.74 -9.09
CA VAL A 104 3.88 -0.56 -7.81
C VAL A 104 3.51 -1.65 -6.81
N GLY A 105 2.20 -1.92 -6.64
CA GLY A 105 1.75 -2.96 -5.71
C GLY A 105 2.23 -4.37 -6.07
N ILE A 106 2.30 -4.69 -7.37
CA ILE A 106 2.83 -5.98 -7.86
C ILE A 106 4.32 -6.10 -7.56
N ASP A 107 5.10 -5.03 -7.76
CA ASP A 107 6.54 -5.05 -7.51
C ASP A 107 6.86 -5.13 -6.02
N ASP A 108 6.12 -4.42 -5.16
CA ASP A 108 6.23 -4.53 -3.71
C ASP A 108 5.89 -5.95 -3.22
N PHE A 109 4.83 -6.55 -3.78
CA PHE A 109 4.44 -7.93 -3.49
C PHE A 109 5.51 -8.93 -3.96
N ALA A 110 6.02 -8.78 -5.18
CA ALA A 110 7.08 -9.65 -5.70
C ALA A 110 8.35 -9.57 -4.83
N ALA A 111 8.74 -8.37 -4.41
CA ALA A 111 9.88 -8.17 -3.52
C ALA A 111 9.66 -8.78 -2.13
N ALA A 112 8.41 -8.82 -1.63
CA ALA A 112 8.07 -9.52 -0.40
C ALA A 112 8.10 -11.04 -0.56
N LEU A 113 7.60 -11.56 -1.69
CA LEU A 113 7.65 -12.97 -2.04
C LEU A 113 9.09 -13.47 -2.18
N ASP A 114 9.98 -12.69 -2.80
CA ASP A 114 11.41 -13.03 -2.92
C ASP A 114 12.14 -13.03 -1.58
N ARG A 115 11.74 -12.17 -0.63
CA ARG A 115 12.26 -12.19 0.74
C ARG A 115 11.79 -13.41 1.53
N LEU A 116 10.54 -13.84 1.33
CA LEU A 116 10.02 -15.07 1.91
C LEU A 116 10.76 -16.30 1.37
N ASP A 117 10.95 -16.37 0.05
CA ASP A 117 11.69 -17.45 -0.63
C ASP A 117 13.18 -17.48 -0.24
N GLY A 118 13.78 -16.32 -0.02
CA GLY A 118 15.19 -16.19 0.41
C GLY A 118 15.42 -16.43 1.90
N ALA A 119 14.37 -16.60 2.71
CA ALA A 119 14.49 -16.85 4.14
C ALA A 119 14.97 -18.29 4.42
N PRO A 120 15.67 -18.56 5.54
CA PRO A 120 16.09 -19.92 5.89
C PRO A 120 14.94 -20.91 6.03
N THR A 121 13.76 -20.41 6.43
CA THR A 121 12.49 -21.16 6.53
C THR A 121 11.36 -20.18 6.24
N VAL A 122 10.24 -20.64 5.70
CA VAL A 122 9.06 -19.79 5.39
C VAL A 122 8.42 -19.20 6.65
N ALA A 123 8.72 -19.82 7.79
CA ALA A 123 8.27 -19.44 9.10
C ALA A 123 9.24 -18.50 9.84
N ASP A 124 10.12 -17.81 9.10
CA ASP A 124 10.83 -16.64 9.61
C ASP A 124 9.83 -15.51 9.92
N PRO A 125 9.79 -14.98 11.15
CA PRO A 125 8.72 -14.07 11.58
C PRO A 125 8.76 -12.73 10.84
N ALA A 126 9.95 -12.23 10.47
CA ALA A 126 10.08 -10.96 9.77
C ALA A 126 9.64 -11.11 8.30
N ALA A 127 10.12 -12.15 7.62
CA ALA A 127 9.75 -12.43 6.23
C ALA A 127 8.26 -12.75 6.08
N ALA A 128 7.69 -13.55 6.99
CA ALA A 128 6.27 -13.90 6.99
C ALA A 128 5.38 -12.66 7.23
N ALA A 129 5.75 -11.79 8.18
CA ALA A 129 5.01 -10.56 8.47
C ALA A 129 5.05 -9.56 7.29
N ASP A 130 6.22 -9.40 6.66
CA ASP A 130 6.39 -8.55 5.49
C ASP A 130 5.56 -9.05 4.30
N PHE A 131 5.58 -10.37 4.05
CA PHE A 131 4.76 -10.99 3.00
C PHE A 131 3.26 -10.85 3.27
N ALA A 132 2.83 -11.01 4.53
CA ALA A 132 1.44 -10.80 4.92
C ALA A 132 0.96 -9.35 4.65
N ALA A 133 1.78 -8.37 5.04
CA ALA A 133 1.48 -6.95 4.82
C ALA A 133 1.39 -6.60 3.33
N ALA A 134 2.33 -7.10 2.51
CA ALA A 134 2.32 -6.89 1.07
C ALA A 134 1.09 -7.56 0.41
N THR A 135 0.74 -8.76 0.84
CA THR A 135 -0.46 -9.49 0.39
C THR A 135 -1.74 -8.70 0.67
N GLN A 136 -1.90 -8.19 1.90
CA GLN A 136 -3.07 -7.39 2.27
C GLN A 136 -3.16 -6.09 1.47
N THR A 137 -2.02 -5.43 1.25
CA THR A 137 -1.94 -4.20 0.47
C THR A 137 -2.34 -4.44 -0.98
N LEU A 138 -1.81 -5.49 -1.61
CA LEU A 138 -2.15 -5.87 -2.98
C LEU A 138 -3.62 -6.27 -3.11
N ARG A 139 -4.16 -7.00 -2.13
CA ARG A 139 -5.58 -7.37 -2.09
C ARG A 139 -6.49 -6.15 -1.98
N ALA A 140 -6.21 -5.23 -1.06
CA ALA A 140 -6.99 -3.99 -0.93
C ALA A 140 -6.96 -3.17 -2.23
N LEU A 141 -5.82 -3.16 -2.91
CA LEU A 141 -5.67 -2.57 -4.23
C LEU A 141 -6.52 -3.33 -5.28
N ALA A 142 -6.49 -4.65 -5.31
CA ALA A 142 -7.31 -5.42 -6.24
C ALA A 142 -8.83 -5.22 -5.99
N GLU A 143 -9.24 -5.08 -4.74
CA GLU A 143 -10.65 -4.97 -4.36
C GLU A 143 -11.26 -3.60 -4.66
N THR A 144 -10.45 -2.55 -4.72
CA THR A 144 -10.91 -1.19 -5.03
C THR A 144 -11.70 -1.17 -6.35
N PRO A 145 -12.85 -0.48 -6.41
CA PRO A 145 -13.67 -0.43 -7.61
C PRO A 145 -12.90 0.20 -8.79
N LEU A 146 -13.06 -0.40 -9.98
CA LEU A 146 -12.49 0.14 -11.21
C LEU A 146 -13.13 1.51 -11.54
N PRO A 147 -12.38 2.42 -12.17
CA PRO A 147 -12.92 3.68 -12.63
C PRO A 147 -14.08 3.42 -13.59
N TRP A 148 -15.23 4.03 -13.31
CA TRP A 148 -16.41 3.90 -14.13
C TRP A 148 -16.39 4.95 -15.25
N ALA A 149 -16.81 4.57 -16.45
CA ALA A 149 -17.03 5.49 -17.55
C ALA A 149 -18.36 5.20 -18.24
N LEU A 150 -18.88 6.20 -18.95
CA LEU A 150 -20.03 6.02 -19.82
C LEU A 150 -19.66 5.07 -20.98
N PRO A 151 -20.59 4.24 -21.49
CA PRO A 151 -20.30 3.14 -22.42
C PRO A 151 -19.69 3.52 -23.78
N LEU A 152 -19.62 4.81 -24.11
CA LEU A 152 -19.02 5.34 -25.34
C LEU A 152 -17.72 6.11 -25.09
N VAL A 153 -17.24 6.17 -23.84
CA VAL A 153 -16.01 6.88 -23.46
C VAL A 153 -14.86 5.88 -23.42
N PRO A 154 -13.73 6.16 -24.08
CA PRO A 154 -12.56 5.29 -23.97
C PRO A 154 -12.07 5.24 -22.52
N LEU A 155 -12.10 4.05 -21.92
CA LEU A 155 -11.69 3.81 -20.53
C LEU A 155 -10.17 3.79 -20.33
N GLY A 156 -9.37 3.84 -21.40
CA GLY A 156 -7.92 3.66 -21.32
C GLY A 156 -7.57 2.16 -21.28
N PRO A 157 -6.55 1.73 -20.51
CA PRO A 157 -6.15 0.33 -20.41
C PRO A 157 -7.26 -0.57 -19.86
N ASP A 158 -7.35 -1.82 -20.33
CA ASP A 158 -8.33 -2.79 -19.84
C ASP A 158 -7.87 -3.41 -18.51
N LEU A 159 -8.35 -2.84 -17.40
CA LEU A 159 -7.96 -3.23 -16.04
C LEU A 159 -8.77 -4.39 -15.47
N ALA A 160 -9.89 -4.77 -16.09
CA ALA A 160 -10.73 -5.87 -15.61
C ALA A 160 -9.99 -7.22 -15.54
N PRO A 161 -9.25 -7.67 -16.58
CA PRO A 161 -8.49 -8.92 -16.51
C PRO A 161 -7.34 -8.83 -15.51
N VAL A 162 -6.67 -7.68 -15.39
CA VAL A 162 -5.59 -7.44 -14.41
C VAL A 162 -6.13 -7.60 -12.99
N ARG A 163 -7.25 -6.94 -12.69
CA ARG A 163 -7.91 -7.04 -11.38
C ARG A 163 -8.34 -8.45 -11.05
N ALA A 164 -8.94 -9.17 -12.00
CA ALA A 164 -9.37 -10.55 -11.79
C ALA A 164 -8.18 -11.46 -11.45
N LYS A 165 -7.06 -11.31 -12.17
CA LYS A 165 -5.85 -12.10 -11.91
C LYS A 165 -5.17 -11.71 -10.60
N LEU A 166 -5.15 -10.42 -10.25
CA LEU A 166 -4.65 -9.94 -8.96
C LEU A 166 -5.41 -10.58 -7.80
N LEU A 167 -6.75 -10.63 -7.88
CA LEU A 167 -7.57 -11.28 -6.84
C LEU A 167 -7.20 -12.76 -6.69
N GLU A 168 -7.08 -13.49 -7.79
CA GLU A 168 -6.66 -14.90 -7.78
C GLU A 168 -5.28 -15.09 -7.11
N VAL A 169 -4.29 -14.26 -7.48
CA VAL A 169 -2.95 -14.30 -6.87
C VAL A 169 -3.03 -13.97 -5.37
N THR A 170 -3.80 -12.96 -4.99
CA THR A 170 -3.92 -12.57 -3.57
C THR A 170 -4.67 -13.60 -2.73
N ASP A 171 -5.61 -14.36 -3.29
CA ASP A 171 -6.27 -15.46 -2.56
C ASP A 171 -5.27 -16.59 -2.26
N GLY A 172 -4.43 -16.97 -3.23
CA GLY A 172 -3.34 -17.92 -2.99
C GLY A 172 -2.30 -17.40 -1.99
N ALA A 173 -1.96 -16.12 -2.08
CA ALA A 173 -1.01 -15.49 -1.17
C ALA A 173 -1.54 -15.38 0.27
N VAL A 174 -2.84 -15.19 0.47
CA VAL A 174 -3.46 -15.20 1.81
C VAL A 174 -3.33 -16.58 2.46
N ALA A 175 -3.52 -17.67 1.71
CA ALA A 175 -3.35 -19.02 2.24
C ALA A 175 -1.89 -19.28 2.67
N LEU A 176 -0.92 -18.92 1.83
CA LEU A 176 0.51 -19.02 2.16
C LEU A 176 0.87 -18.14 3.37
N SER A 177 0.38 -16.90 3.41
CA SER A 177 0.62 -15.97 4.52
C SER A 177 0.06 -16.48 5.84
N ALA A 178 -1.14 -17.10 5.82
CA ALA A 178 -1.73 -17.71 7.01
C ALA A 178 -0.87 -18.88 7.51
N SER A 179 -0.48 -19.80 6.61
CA SER A 179 0.39 -20.93 6.94
C SER A 179 1.73 -20.48 7.53
N ALA A 180 2.41 -19.52 6.90
CA ALA A 180 3.66 -18.94 7.37
C ALA A 180 3.51 -18.25 8.75
N SER A 181 2.40 -17.54 8.96
CA SER A 181 2.13 -16.83 10.22
C SER A 181 1.84 -17.80 11.37
N HIS A 182 1.07 -18.86 11.13
CA HIS A 182 0.88 -19.94 12.11
C HIS A 182 2.25 -20.54 12.45
N ALA A 183 3.01 -20.96 11.44
CA ALA A 183 4.32 -21.58 11.64
C ALA A 183 5.30 -20.69 12.43
N ALA A 184 5.32 -19.38 12.15
CA ALA A 184 6.10 -18.41 12.91
C ALA A 184 5.65 -18.33 14.38
N GLY A 185 4.34 -18.29 14.64
CA GLY A 185 3.78 -18.30 15.99
C GLY A 185 4.12 -19.57 16.78
N TYR A 186 4.11 -20.74 16.14
CA TYR A 186 4.54 -21.99 16.79
C TYR A 186 6.03 -21.99 17.12
N ARG A 187 6.87 -21.44 16.23
CA ARG A 187 8.32 -21.35 16.47
C ARG A 187 8.63 -20.44 17.66
N ASP A 188 8.02 -19.25 17.70
CA ASP A 188 8.17 -18.32 18.82
C ASP A 188 7.70 -18.93 20.15
N ALA A 189 6.53 -19.58 20.16
CA ALA A 189 6.04 -20.26 21.36
C ALA A 189 6.94 -21.43 21.80
N ALA A 190 7.53 -22.17 20.86
CA ALA A 190 8.40 -23.31 21.16
C ALA A 190 9.68 -22.89 21.92
N ASP A 191 10.20 -21.69 21.67
CA ASP A 191 11.37 -21.15 22.41
C ASP A 191 11.07 -20.93 23.90
N HIS A 192 9.78 -20.81 24.26
CA HIS A 192 9.32 -20.57 25.62
C HIS A 192 8.75 -21.82 26.31
N ILE A 193 8.12 -22.71 25.55
CA ILE A 193 7.48 -23.92 26.08
C ILE A 193 8.54 -24.90 26.60
N LEU A 194 8.43 -25.27 27.88
CA LEU A 194 9.37 -26.20 28.55
C LEU A 194 10.83 -25.73 28.49
N SER A 195 11.04 -24.41 28.40
CA SER A 195 12.37 -23.80 28.43
C SER A 195 12.97 -23.92 29.83
N LEU A 196 13.75 -24.99 30.01
CA LEU A 196 14.36 -25.34 31.29
C LEU A 196 15.25 -24.21 31.82
N PRO A 197 15.02 -23.71 33.04
CA PRO A 197 15.99 -22.85 33.69
C PRO A 197 17.28 -23.65 34.00
N PRO A 198 18.40 -22.99 34.29
CA PRO A 198 19.59 -23.68 34.77
C PRO A 198 19.27 -24.39 36.10
N LEU A 199 19.17 -25.71 36.07
CA LEU A 199 18.78 -26.55 37.20
C LEU A 199 20.01 -27.18 37.88
N PRO A 200 20.16 -27.05 39.21
CA PRO A 200 21.23 -27.74 39.93
C PRO A 200 20.98 -29.25 40.02
N PHE A 201 22.03 -30.07 39.86
CA PHE A 201 21.95 -31.52 40.11
C PHE A 201 22.17 -31.87 41.59
N SER A 202 22.79 -30.96 42.33
CA SER A 202 22.98 -30.98 43.77
C SER A 202 22.87 -29.55 44.28
N ALA A 203 22.11 -29.33 45.35
CA ALA A 203 21.85 -27.99 45.89
C ALA A 203 21.94 -28.03 47.41
N GLY A 204 22.59 -27.03 48.02
CA GLY A 204 22.39 -26.71 49.42
C GLY A 204 20.98 -26.16 49.65
N PRO A 205 20.46 -26.18 50.90
CA PRO A 205 19.11 -25.70 51.22
C PRO A 205 18.78 -24.32 50.67
N GLU A 206 19.77 -23.44 50.62
CA GLU A 206 19.68 -22.06 50.12
C GLU A 206 19.39 -21.93 48.61
N LEU A 207 19.63 -22.98 47.82
CA LEU A 207 19.39 -22.98 46.37
C LEU A 207 18.06 -23.64 45.98
N ILE A 208 17.37 -24.30 46.91
CA ILE A 208 16.12 -25.01 46.64
C ILE A 208 14.96 -24.03 46.37
N ASP A 209 14.83 -22.98 47.17
CA ASP A 209 13.77 -21.97 46.98
C ASP A 209 13.93 -21.17 45.67
N PRO A 210 15.15 -20.71 45.29
CA PRO A 210 15.40 -20.16 43.97
C PRO A 210 15.03 -21.11 42.82
N ALA A 211 15.40 -22.39 42.93
CA ALA A 211 15.06 -23.40 41.91
C ALA A 211 13.54 -23.60 41.79
N ALA A 212 12.83 -23.69 42.93
CA ALA A 212 11.38 -23.78 42.95
C ALA A 212 10.70 -22.58 42.29
N LYS A 213 11.19 -21.36 42.55
CA LYS A 213 10.69 -20.14 41.91
C LYS A 213 10.95 -20.13 40.40
N ALA A 214 12.14 -20.55 39.97
CA ALA A 214 12.48 -20.63 38.55
C ALA A 214 11.59 -21.64 37.81
N LEU A 215 11.33 -22.80 38.41
CA LEU A 215 10.43 -23.82 37.87
C LEU A 215 8.97 -23.35 37.81
N ALA A 216 8.48 -22.66 38.85
CA ALA A 216 7.15 -22.07 38.84
C ALA A 216 7.00 -21.01 37.74
N ASN A 217 8.04 -20.18 37.51
CA ASN A 217 8.05 -19.21 36.42
C ASN A 217 8.07 -19.89 35.04
N MET A 218 8.91 -20.91 34.86
CA MET A 218 8.93 -21.72 33.62
C MET A 218 7.55 -22.33 33.34
N GLN A 219 6.89 -22.90 34.36
CA GLN A 219 5.54 -23.46 34.21
C GLN A 219 4.55 -22.37 33.77
N ALA A 220 4.55 -21.22 34.43
CA ALA A 220 3.67 -20.10 34.07
C ALA A 220 3.89 -19.65 32.62
N VAL A 221 5.14 -19.37 32.24
CA VAL A 221 5.53 -18.98 30.88
C VAL A 221 5.11 -20.03 29.86
N SER A 222 5.36 -21.31 30.14
CA SER A 222 5.00 -22.40 29.22
C SER A 222 3.48 -22.53 29.06
N THR A 223 2.71 -22.36 30.13
CA THR A 223 1.24 -22.37 30.05
C THR A 223 0.69 -21.20 29.27
N THR A 224 1.26 -19.99 29.43
CA THR A 224 0.88 -18.81 28.65
C THR A 224 1.23 -18.99 27.17
N ALA A 225 2.45 -19.45 26.86
CA ALA A 225 2.86 -19.70 25.49
C ALA A 225 1.98 -20.76 24.80
N ARG A 226 1.66 -21.87 25.50
CA ARG A 226 0.72 -22.89 24.98
C ARG A 226 -0.68 -22.32 24.75
N ALA A 227 -1.17 -21.45 25.62
CA ALA A 227 -2.51 -20.86 25.49
C ALA A 227 -2.60 -19.82 24.35
N ALA A 228 -1.46 -19.29 23.88
CA ALA A 228 -1.39 -18.37 22.75
C ALA A 228 -1.35 -19.07 21.39
N LEU A 229 -1.12 -20.40 21.36
CA LEU A 229 -1.14 -21.19 20.13
C LEU A 229 -2.56 -21.31 19.56
N ASP A 230 -2.67 -21.24 18.24
CA ASP A 230 -3.91 -21.49 17.51
C ASP A 230 -4.34 -22.98 17.51
N ASP A 231 -5.48 -23.27 16.90
CA ASP A 231 -6.06 -24.62 16.78
C ASP A 231 -5.88 -25.23 15.37
N ASP A 232 -4.85 -24.82 14.61
CA ASP A 232 -4.58 -25.38 13.27
C ASP A 232 -4.39 -26.92 13.34
N PRO A 233 -5.17 -27.74 12.61
CA PRO A 233 -5.08 -29.19 12.66
C PRO A 233 -3.69 -29.77 12.38
N ALA A 234 -2.85 -29.10 11.58
CA ALA A 234 -1.51 -29.58 11.24
C ALA A 234 -0.61 -29.70 12.48
N TYR A 235 -0.83 -28.85 13.49
CA TYR A 235 -0.01 -28.79 14.71
C TYR A 235 -0.60 -29.59 15.88
N GLU A 236 -1.69 -30.32 15.66
CA GLU A 236 -2.36 -31.10 16.71
C GLU A 236 -1.44 -32.11 17.43
N PRO A 237 -0.54 -32.84 16.76
CA PRO A 237 0.40 -33.74 17.43
C PRO A 237 1.30 -33.00 18.44
N TYR A 238 1.88 -31.88 18.02
CA TYR A 238 2.72 -31.02 18.87
C TYR A 238 1.92 -30.48 20.07
N ARG A 239 0.74 -29.89 19.81
CA ARG A 239 -0.13 -29.36 20.86
C ARG A 239 -0.54 -30.42 21.88
N THR A 240 -0.90 -31.62 21.41
CA THR A 240 -1.26 -32.74 22.27
C THR A 240 -0.11 -33.15 23.18
N ARG A 241 1.11 -33.28 22.62
CA ARG A 241 2.30 -33.61 23.42
C ARG A 241 2.63 -32.54 24.45
N VAL A 242 2.64 -31.27 24.04
CA VAL A 242 2.91 -30.15 24.96
C VAL A 242 1.86 -30.11 26.07
N THR A 243 0.58 -30.27 25.74
CA THR A 243 -0.50 -30.32 26.76
C THR A 243 -0.29 -31.47 27.74
N ALA A 244 0.08 -32.66 27.26
CA ALA A 244 0.38 -33.81 28.12
C ALA A 244 1.60 -33.55 29.03
N ALA A 245 2.66 -32.97 28.48
CA ALA A 245 3.86 -32.61 29.24
C ALA A 245 3.58 -31.55 30.32
N LEU A 246 2.80 -30.51 29.98
CA LEU A 246 2.39 -29.47 30.93
C LEU A 246 1.47 -30.01 32.03
N ALA A 247 0.60 -30.97 31.72
CA ALA A 247 -0.23 -31.64 32.72
C ALA A 247 0.60 -32.48 33.71
N ALA A 248 1.69 -33.09 33.25
CA ALA A 248 2.61 -33.87 34.08
C ALA A 248 3.63 -33.01 34.85
N LEU A 249 3.80 -31.74 34.46
CA LEU A 249 4.86 -30.86 34.97
C LEU A 249 4.78 -30.59 36.48
N PRO A 250 3.61 -30.36 37.13
CA PRO A 250 3.55 -30.14 38.57
C PRO A 250 4.11 -31.32 39.38
N ASP A 251 3.73 -32.55 39.03
CA ASP A 251 4.24 -33.77 39.67
C ASP A 251 5.76 -33.92 39.45
N TRP A 252 6.22 -33.62 38.24
CA TRP A 252 7.65 -33.62 37.94
C TRP A 252 8.43 -32.61 38.81
N ILE A 253 7.91 -31.38 38.97
CA ILE A 253 8.52 -30.33 39.80
C ILE A 253 8.63 -30.79 41.26
N ASP A 254 7.55 -31.36 41.81
CA ASP A 254 7.52 -31.86 43.19
C ASP A 254 8.54 -32.99 43.40
N ARG A 255 8.64 -33.94 42.46
CA ARG A 255 9.63 -35.02 42.52
C ARG A 255 11.06 -34.49 42.45
N TYR A 256 11.32 -33.51 41.59
CA TYR A 256 12.65 -32.90 41.44
C TYR A 256 13.07 -32.14 42.70
N LEU A 257 12.20 -31.28 43.24
CA LEU A 257 12.49 -30.53 44.47
C LEU A 257 12.66 -31.46 45.68
N LEU A 258 11.89 -32.55 45.74
CA LEU A 258 12.05 -33.57 46.77
C LEU A 258 13.38 -34.32 46.64
N ALA A 259 13.81 -34.63 45.42
CA ALA A 259 15.12 -35.23 45.15
C ALA A 259 16.25 -34.33 45.64
N LEU A 260 16.19 -33.03 45.35
CA LEU A 260 17.15 -32.04 45.84
C LEU A 260 17.18 -31.98 47.38
N ARG A 261 16.01 -31.88 48.03
CA ARG A 261 15.91 -31.85 49.50
C ARG A 261 16.49 -33.09 50.17
N ARG A 262 16.43 -34.25 49.51
CA ARG A 262 16.97 -35.52 50.00
C ARG A 262 18.45 -35.73 49.63
N GLY A 263 19.07 -34.80 48.90
CA GLY A 263 20.42 -34.98 48.38
C GLY A 263 20.55 -36.11 47.37
N ASN A 264 19.44 -36.52 46.72
CA ASN A 264 19.43 -37.60 45.75
C ASN A 264 19.79 -37.06 44.35
N THR A 265 21.09 -36.92 44.12
CA THR A 265 21.65 -36.40 42.86
C THR A 265 21.32 -37.28 41.65
N GLN A 266 21.28 -38.60 41.85
CA GLN A 266 20.92 -39.55 40.79
C GLN A 266 19.49 -39.29 40.29
N LEU A 267 18.50 -39.25 41.20
CA LEU A 267 17.11 -38.99 40.83
C LEU A 267 16.92 -37.59 40.22
N ALA A 268 17.61 -36.57 40.75
CA ALA A 268 17.55 -35.23 40.17
C ALA A 268 18.07 -35.21 38.72
N THR A 269 19.15 -35.94 38.43
CA THR A 269 19.73 -36.07 37.08
C THR A 269 18.78 -36.83 36.14
N GLU A 270 18.19 -37.93 36.61
CA GLU A 270 17.21 -38.72 35.84
C GLU A 270 15.98 -37.88 35.47
N LEU A 271 15.49 -37.04 36.39
CA LEU A 271 14.34 -36.17 36.16
C LEU A 271 14.65 -35.06 35.15
N VAL A 272 15.82 -34.42 35.23
CA VAL A 272 16.25 -33.43 34.23
C VAL A 272 16.34 -34.07 32.85
N ALA A 273 16.97 -35.25 32.74
CA ALA A 273 17.08 -35.97 31.47
C ALA A 273 15.71 -36.41 30.92
N GLU A 274 14.74 -36.75 31.78
CA GLU A 274 13.37 -37.04 31.37
C GLU A 274 12.70 -35.81 30.73
N LEU A 275 12.81 -34.64 31.36
CA LEU A 275 12.19 -33.43 30.85
C LEU A 275 12.86 -32.95 29.55
N GLU A 276 14.19 -33.04 29.45
CA GLU A 276 14.92 -32.78 28.20
C GLU A 276 14.48 -33.73 27.08
N ARG A 277 14.22 -35.00 27.39
CA ARG A 277 13.69 -35.96 26.40
C ARG A 277 12.29 -35.58 25.94
N GLN A 278 11.40 -35.15 26.83
CA GLN A 278 10.06 -34.70 26.47
C GLN A 278 10.12 -33.46 25.57
N ARG A 279 11.02 -32.52 25.87
CA ARG A 279 11.28 -31.35 25.03
C ARG A 279 11.78 -31.75 23.64
N ALA A 280 12.78 -32.63 23.56
CA ALA A 280 13.31 -33.10 22.28
C ALA A 280 12.24 -33.81 21.42
N LEU A 281 11.34 -34.56 22.04
CA LEU A 281 10.20 -35.17 21.33
C LEU A 281 9.20 -34.13 20.82
N ALA A 282 8.94 -33.07 21.59
CA ALA A 282 8.08 -31.97 21.14
C ALA A 282 8.72 -31.17 19.99
N GLU A 283 10.02 -30.89 20.08
CA GLU A 283 10.78 -30.24 19.01
C GLU A 283 10.82 -31.10 17.74
N ALA A 284 10.94 -32.42 17.86
CA ALA A 284 10.89 -33.34 16.72
C ALA A 284 9.52 -33.35 16.03
N ASP A 285 8.41 -33.38 16.79
CA ASP A 285 7.06 -33.30 16.23
C ASP A 285 6.85 -31.96 15.51
N LEU A 286 7.34 -30.86 16.08
CA LEU A 286 7.23 -29.54 15.47
C LEU A 286 8.09 -29.41 14.20
N ALA A 287 9.31 -29.94 14.23
CA ALA A 287 10.21 -29.94 13.06
C ALA A 287 9.64 -30.72 11.88
N ALA A 288 8.92 -31.83 12.14
CA ALA A 288 8.23 -32.58 11.10
C ALA A 288 7.14 -31.74 10.42
N VAL A 289 6.32 -31.02 11.19
CA VAL A 289 5.28 -30.13 10.65
C VAL A 289 5.91 -28.98 9.86
N PHE A 290 7.00 -28.37 10.36
CA PHE A 290 7.69 -27.31 9.62
C PHE A 290 8.27 -27.78 8.29
N ALA A 291 8.81 -28.99 8.22
CA ALA A 291 9.30 -29.55 6.96
C ALA A 291 8.18 -29.71 5.93
N GLU A 292 6.98 -30.12 6.35
CA GLU A 292 5.80 -30.20 5.47
C GLU A 292 5.35 -28.81 5.01
N VAL A 293 5.28 -27.83 5.94
CA VAL A 293 4.93 -26.45 5.62
C VAL A 293 5.91 -25.82 4.63
N ASP A 294 7.21 -26.04 4.80
CA ASP A 294 8.22 -25.51 3.89
C ASP A 294 8.08 -26.12 2.48
N ILE A 295 7.81 -27.43 2.36
CA ILE A 295 7.56 -28.11 1.06
C ILE A 295 6.31 -27.53 0.38
N ASP A 296 5.21 -27.39 1.10
CA ASP A 296 3.96 -26.84 0.56
C ASP A 296 4.15 -25.38 0.14
N ALA A 297 4.90 -24.62 0.94
CA ALA A 297 5.20 -23.22 0.67
C ALA A 297 6.07 -23.06 -0.59
N GLU A 298 7.09 -23.89 -0.82
CA GLU A 298 7.89 -23.86 -2.07
C GLU A 298 6.98 -23.98 -3.31
N SER A 299 6.03 -24.92 -3.27
CA SER A 299 5.08 -25.12 -4.37
C SER A 299 4.14 -23.91 -4.56
N ALA A 300 3.68 -23.31 -3.47
CA ALA A 300 2.82 -22.13 -3.48
C ALA A 300 3.57 -20.90 -3.99
N ILE A 301 4.81 -20.67 -3.55
CA ILE A 301 5.67 -19.58 -4.01
C ILE A 301 5.91 -19.69 -5.51
N ALA A 302 6.21 -20.88 -6.02
CA ALA A 302 6.39 -21.10 -7.46
C ALA A 302 5.10 -20.77 -8.25
N ALA A 303 3.94 -21.20 -7.77
CA ALA A 303 2.65 -20.88 -8.40
C ALA A 303 2.33 -19.37 -8.36
N LEU A 304 2.62 -18.71 -7.23
CA LEU A 304 2.44 -17.27 -7.07
C LEU A 304 3.35 -16.47 -8.00
N ARG A 305 4.60 -16.89 -8.21
CA ARG A 305 5.52 -16.26 -9.18
C ARG A 305 4.96 -16.30 -10.59
N VAL A 306 4.47 -17.45 -11.04
CA VAL A 306 3.79 -17.59 -12.35
C VAL A 306 2.57 -16.66 -12.42
N GLY A 307 1.80 -16.57 -11.33
CA GLY A 307 0.67 -15.65 -11.22
C GLY A 307 1.08 -14.19 -11.35
N VAL A 308 2.11 -13.76 -10.62
CA VAL A 308 2.67 -12.40 -10.66
C VAL A 308 3.14 -12.04 -12.07
N ASP A 309 3.87 -12.92 -12.74
CA ASP A 309 4.34 -12.69 -14.11
C ASP A 309 3.18 -12.57 -15.10
N ALA A 310 2.13 -13.39 -14.93
CA ALA A 310 0.91 -13.26 -15.73
C ALA A 310 0.22 -11.90 -15.50
N VAL A 311 0.13 -11.43 -14.25
CA VAL A 311 -0.41 -10.08 -13.95
C VAL A 311 0.47 -9.00 -14.60
N ARG A 312 1.80 -9.09 -14.52
CA ARG A 312 2.71 -8.13 -15.16
C ARG A 312 2.49 -8.05 -16.66
N ILE A 313 2.36 -9.19 -17.35
CA ILE A 313 2.08 -9.25 -18.79
C ILE A 313 0.73 -8.59 -19.12
N LEU A 314 -0.30 -8.85 -18.30
CA LEU A 314 -1.62 -8.22 -18.48
C LEU A 314 -1.61 -6.72 -18.21
N ASN A 315 -0.79 -6.28 -17.25
CA ASN A 315 -0.70 -4.88 -16.84
C ASN A 315 0.17 -4.03 -17.78
N GLY A 316 0.93 -4.64 -18.70
CA GLY A 316 1.72 -3.96 -19.74
C GLY A 316 3.01 -3.35 -19.22
#